data_AF-A0A6J2Q4N6-F1
#
_entry.id   AF-A0A6J2Q4N6-F1
#
_cell.length_a   1.000
_cell.length_b   1.000
_cell.length_c   1.000
_cell.angle_alpha   90.00
_cell.angle_beta   90.00
_cell.angle_gamma   90.00
#
_symmetry.space_group_name_H-M   'P 1'
#
loop_
_entity.id
_entity.type
_entity.pdbx_description
1 polymer ?
#
loop_
_entity_poly.entity_id
_entity_poly.type
_entity_poly.pdbx_seq_one_letter_code
_entity_poly.pdbx_strand_id
1 'polypeptide(L)'
;MLLRLVVFGFVPFFLAPGLCCRLKEYATSDSQCCPMCHEGTVVRRDCTPQSGTRCGPCMNGTFMNQPNGLINCFTCTTCDHGHGLFAYQSCSATTDTVCHVLHGYLCKGLMDHTGCSLAQKHTRCAAGQRIKEPGKNNLRTSRTDTVCEPCPSGYFSQDGVNCTDWNVCSETEVHVKKGSLSSDVVCGTSSRHRYYCIPVILIFTICVLLIGGLWTRECISRCQKGQERRAIVEGGAMRTMPQDDGPPLRNQVVSLHLHTLS
;
A
#
# COMPACT_ATOMS: atom_id res chain seq x y z
N MET A 1 -62.76 59.91 -41.82
CA MET A 1 -61.35 59.88 -41.39
C MET A 1 -61.22 60.70 -40.12
N LEU A 2 -61.03 60.06 -38.96
CA LEU A 2 -60.68 60.75 -37.71
C LEU A 2 -59.47 60.02 -37.13
N LEU A 3 -58.29 60.52 -37.49
CA LEU A 3 -56.98 60.03 -37.06
C LEU A 3 -56.72 60.54 -35.65
N ARG A 4 -56.80 59.67 -34.63
CA ARG A 4 -56.40 60.01 -33.27
C ARG A 4 -54.88 59.90 -33.14
N LEU A 5 -54.21 61.05 -33.02
CA LEU A 5 -52.79 61.15 -32.67
C LEU A 5 -52.61 60.69 -31.21
N VAL A 6 -51.97 59.53 -31.03
CA VAL A 6 -51.51 59.08 -29.71
C VAL A 6 -50.14 59.69 -29.48
N VAL A 7 -50.08 60.71 -28.61
CA VAL A 7 -48.83 61.31 -28.15
C VAL A 7 -48.20 60.35 -27.15
N PHE A 8 -47.15 59.63 -27.57
CA PHE A 8 -46.31 58.84 -26.66
C PHE A 8 -45.48 59.80 -25.80
N GLY A 9 -45.92 60.02 -24.56
CA GLY A 9 -45.15 60.75 -23.56
C GLY A 9 -43.88 59.96 -23.21
N PHE A 10 -42.73 60.45 -23.67
CA PHE A 10 -41.43 59.94 -23.26
C PHE A 10 -41.13 60.49 -21.86
N VAL A 11 -41.38 59.70 -20.82
CA VAL A 11 -40.94 60.04 -19.46
C VAL A 11 -39.42 59.81 -19.45
N PRO A 12 -38.58 60.84 -19.27
CA PRO A 12 -37.15 60.62 -19.09
C PRO A 12 -37.00 59.88 -17.76
N PHE A 13 -36.57 58.63 -17.84
CA PHE A 13 -36.13 57.89 -16.67
C PHE A 13 -34.84 58.58 -16.20
N PHE A 14 -34.99 59.61 -15.37
CA PHE A 14 -33.88 60.15 -14.61
C PHE A 14 -33.41 59.03 -13.69
N LEU A 15 -32.42 58.28 -14.14
CA LEU A 15 -31.55 57.50 -13.28
C LEU A 15 -30.94 58.52 -12.31
N ALA A 16 -31.57 58.66 -11.15
CA ALA A 16 -30.94 59.30 -10.01
C ALA A 16 -29.55 58.67 -9.88
N PRO A 17 -28.46 59.46 -9.81
CA PRO A 17 -27.16 58.89 -9.53
C PRO A 17 -27.29 58.15 -8.21
N GLY A 18 -27.33 56.82 -8.27
CA GLY A 18 -27.25 55.98 -7.08
C GLY A 18 -26.05 56.45 -6.28
N LEU A 19 -26.19 56.49 -4.95
CA LEU A 19 -25.16 56.88 -3.99
C LEU A 19 -23.94 55.95 -4.12
N CYS A 20 -23.16 56.12 -5.18
CA CYS A 20 -21.91 55.40 -5.40
C CYS A 20 -20.80 56.20 -4.73
N CYS A 21 -20.25 55.64 -3.66
CA CYS A 21 -19.07 56.20 -3.02
C CYS A 21 -17.87 56.20 -3.97
N ARG A 22 -16.90 57.09 -3.73
CA ARG A 22 -15.69 57.18 -4.57
C ARG A 22 -14.81 55.94 -4.40
N LEU A 23 -13.83 55.76 -5.30
CA LEU A 23 -12.94 54.59 -5.37
C LEU A 23 -12.15 54.26 -4.06
N LYS A 24 -12.07 55.19 -3.10
CA LYS A 24 -11.39 55.04 -1.80
C LYS A 24 -12.33 55.22 -0.62
N GLU A 25 -13.62 55.09 -0.86
CA GLU A 25 -14.69 55.30 0.12
C GLU A 25 -15.61 54.08 0.14
N TYR A 26 -16.17 53.77 1.30
CA TYR A 26 -17.17 52.73 1.49
C TYR A 26 -18.48 53.35 1.99
N ALA A 27 -19.60 52.70 1.69
CA ALA A 27 -20.91 53.11 2.16
C ALA A 27 -21.16 52.56 3.57
N THR A 28 -21.64 53.41 4.47
CA THR A 28 -22.12 53.06 5.80
C THR A 28 -23.62 52.70 5.77
N SER A 29 -24.14 52.13 6.86
CA SER A 29 -25.58 51.84 7.02
C SER A 29 -26.45 53.09 6.86
N ASP A 30 -25.93 54.25 7.26
CA ASP A 30 -26.62 55.53 7.18
C ASP A 30 -26.47 56.20 5.80
N SER A 31 -26.01 55.44 4.80
CA SER A 31 -25.81 55.89 3.42
C SER A 31 -24.80 57.05 3.28
N GLN A 32 -23.92 57.23 4.27
CA GLN A 32 -22.78 58.13 4.19
C GLN A 32 -21.56 57.42 3.60
N CYS A 33 -20.82 58.11 2.74
CA CYS A 33 -19.54 57.64 2.23
C CYS A 33 -18.40 58.01 3.18
N CYS A 34 -17.63 57.01 3.60
CA CYS A 34 -16.52 57.15 4.52
C CYS A 34 -15.20 56.71 3.88
N PRO A 35 -14.07 57.37 4.20
CA PRO A 35 -12.76 56.97 3.67
C PRO A 35 -12.37 55.58 4.18
N MET A 36 -11.84 54.73 3.30
CA MET A 36 -11.39 53.38 3.63
C MET A 36 -10.18 53.36 4.59
N CYS A 37 -10.06 52.27 5.34
CA CYS A 37 -8.86 51.92 6.09
C CYS A 37 -7.76 51.42 5.15
N HIS A 38 -6.49 51.59 5.54
CA HIS A 38 -5.34 51.10 4.78
C HIS A 38 -5.11 49.60 5.03
N GLU A 39 -4.26 48.98 4.22
CA GLU A 39 -3.82 47.59 4.41
C GLU A 39 -3.34 47.34 5.85
N GLY A 40 -3.58 46.15 6.37
CA GLY A 40 -3.29 45.79 7.76
C GLY A 40 -4.27 46.33 8.79
N THR A 41 -5.27 47.09 8.38
CA THR A 41 -6.27 47.67 9.28
C THR A 41 -7.70 47.51 8.78
N VAL A 42 -8.64 47.55 9.72
CA VAL A 42 -10.09 47.43 9.50
C VAL A 42 -10.85 48.49 10.28
N VAL A 43 -12.08 48.75 9.87
CA VAL A 43 -12.98 49.73 10.47
C VAL A 43 -13.33 49.31 11.90
N ARG A 44 -13.02 50.17 12.87
CA ARG A 44 -13.43 50.02 14.28
C ARG A 44 -14.60 50.94 14.62
N ARG A 45 -14.70 52.06 13.93
CA ARG A 45 -15.83 52.98 13.99
C ARG A 45 -15.93 53.72 12.67
N ASP A 46 -17.15 53.83 12.16
CA ASP A 46 -17.43 54.61 10.96
C ASP A 46 -17.04 56.08 11.14
N CYS A 47 -16.87 56.76 10.02
CA CYS A 47 -16.60 58.20 10.03
C CYS A 47 -17.83 58.98 10.51
N THR A 48 -17.60 60.21 10.97
CA THR A 48 -18.66 61.18 11.28
C THR A 48 -18.47 62.40 10.38
N PRO A 49 -19.43 63.34 10.29
CA PRO A 49 -19.25 64.57 9.51
C PRO A 49 -18.01 65.40 9.91
N GLN A 50 -17.50 65.19 11.13
CA GLN A 50 -16.38 65.97 11.72
C GLN A 50 -15.10 65.14 11.89
N SER A 51 -15.15 63.82 11.70
CA SER A 51 -14.00 62.93 11.91
C SER A 51 -13.93 61.82 10.87
N GLY A 52 -12.73 61.49 10.39
CA GLY A 52 -12.52 60.35 9.49
C GLY A 52 -12.83 58.99 10.13
N THR A 53 -12.77 57.93 9.32
CA THR A 53 -12.95 56.54 9.77
C THR A 53 -11.89 56.16 10.81
N ARG A 54 -12.31 55.53 11.90
CA ARG A 54 -11.37 55.02 12.91
C ARG A 54 -10.96 53.60 12.55
N CYS A 55 -9.71 53.43 12.15
CA CYS A 55 -9.13 52.14 11.80
C CYS A 55 -8.41 51.50 12.99
N GLY A 56 -8.31 50.17 12.99
CA GLY A 56 -7.52 49.42 13.95
C GLY A 56 -6.83 48.22 13.30
N PRO A 57 -5.70 47.75 13.85
CA PRO A 57 -4.89 46.71 13.24
C PRO A 57 -5.61 45.35 13.21
N CYS A 58 -5.22 44.53 12.23
CA CYS A 58 -5.51 43.11 12.22
C CYS A 58 -4.85 42.41 13.42
N MET A 59 -5.52 41.39 13.95
CA MET A 59 -4.98 40.57 15.04
C MET A 59 -4.06 39.49 14.46
N ASN A 60 -3.20 38.91 15.31
CA ASN A 60 -2.35 37.79 14.90
C ASN A 60 -3.19 36.65 14.31
N GLY A 61 -2.74 36.10 13.17
CA GLY A 61 -3.49 35.09 12.43
C GLY A 61 -4.53 35.67 11.45
N THR A 62 -4.57 36.99 11.27
CA THR A 62 -5.41 37.64 10.25
C THR A 62 -4.62 38.70 9.46
N PHE A 63 -5.06 38.98 8.23
CA PHE A 63 -4.44 39.96 7.35
C PHE A 63 -5.48 40.76 6.55
N MET A 64 -5.03 41.88 5.98
CA MET A 64 -5.80 42.72 5.08
C MET A 64 -4.84 43.33 4.05
N ASN A 65 -4.91 42.86 2.82
CA ASN A 65 -3.95 43.20 1.77
C ASN A 65 -4.36 44.41 0.91
N GLN A 66 -5.53 44.98 1.16
CA GLN A 66 -6.07 46.09 0.37
C GLN A 66 -6.75 47.14 1.26
N PRO A 67 -6.83 48.40 0.79
CA PRO A 67 -7.70 49.39 1.40
C PRO A 67 -9.15 48.91 1.41
N ASN A 68 -9.84 49.07 2.55
CA ASN A 68 -11.13 48.43 2.77
C ASN A 68 -12.06 49.24 3.68
N GLY A 69 -13.36 48.92 3.61
CA GLY A 69 -14.39 49.36 4.56
C GLY A 69 -14.90 48.21 5.42
N LEU A 70 -14.09 47.17 5.64
CA LEU A 70 -14.50 45.96 6.34
C LEU A 70 -14.24 46.09 7.84
N ILE A 71 -15.02 45.38 8.64
CA ILE A 71 -14.89 45.35 10.11
C ILE A 71 -13.95 44.21 10.56
N ASN A 72 -13.82 43.16 9.75
CA ASN A 72 -13.03 41.97 10.04
C ASN A 72 -11.91 41.78 9.00
N CYS A 73 -10.75 41.35 9.48
CA CYS A 73 -9.63 40.94 8.62
C CYS A 73 -9.86 39.53 8.06
N PHE A 74 -9.17 39.19 6.98
CA PHE A 74 -9.17 37.83 6.43
C PHE A 74 -8.32 36.92 7.32
N THR A 75 -8.75 35.68 7.50
CA THR A 75 -7.97 34.67 8.22
C THR A 75 -6.79 34.23 7.37
N CYS A 76 -5.62 34.10 7.98
CA CYS A 76 -4.45 33.61 7.25
C CYS A 76 -4.63 32.14 6.84
N THR A 77 -4.10 31.80 5.68
CA THR A 77 -3.97 30.42 5.21
C THR A 77 -3.06 29.63 6.12
N THR A 78 -3.43 28.39 6.42
CA THR A 78 -2.63 27.44 7.20
C THR A 78 -1.97 26.42 6.28
N CYS A 79 -0.64 26.29 6.38
CA CYS A 79 0.11 25.28 5.63
C CYS A 79 0.24 24.00 6.46
N ASP A 80 -0.47 22.94 6.07
CA ASP A 80 -0.48 21.68 6.79
C ASP A 80 0.73 20.80 6.42
N HIS A 81 1.63 20.61 7.38
CA HIS A 81 2.80 19.76 7.25
C HIS A 81 2.43 18.28 7.02
N GLY A 82 1.31 17.80 7.56
CA GLY A 82 0.79 16.45 7.33
C GLY A 82 0.34 16.23 5.88
N HIS A 83 -0.09 17.29 5.20
CA HIS A 83 -0.47 17.27 3.79
C HIS A 83 0.66 17.61 2.83
N GLY A 84 1.92 17.66 3.30
CA GLY A 84 3.05 17.91 2.41
C GLY A 84 3.29 19.39 2.11
N LEU A 85 2.78 20.31 2.95
CA LEU A 85 2.94 21.75 2.78
C LEU A 85 3.70 22.37 3.96
N PHE A 86 4.48 23.41 3.70
CA PHE A 86 5.09 24.22 4.76
C PHE A 86 4.95 25.71 4.48
N ALA A 87 4.92 26.51 5.54
CA ALA A 87 4.86 27.97 5.43
C ALA A 87 6.22 28.51 4.99
N TYR A 88 6.34 28.87 3.73
CA TYR A 88 7.54 29.52 3.20
C TYR A 88 7.58 31.00 3.57
N GLN A 89 6.42 31.66 3.46
CA GLN A 89 6.24 33.04 3.91
C GLN A 89 5.18 33.04 5.00
N SER A 90 5.52 33.59 6.16
CA SER A 90 4.60 33.72 7.29
C SER A 90 3.58 34.81 7.04
N CYS A 91 2.39 34.65 7.61
CA CYS A 91 1.38 35.69 7.61
C CYS A 91 1.85 36.98 8.31
N SER A 92 1.39 38.12 7.82
CA SER A 92 1.56 39.43 8.44
C SER A 92 0.23 40.18 8.45
N ALA A 93 0.18 41.37 9.04
CA ALA A 93 -1.05 42.18 9.00
C ALA A 93 -1.48 42.51 7.55
N THR A 94 -0.55 42.62 6.60
CA THR A 94 -0.85 43.01 5.21
C THR A 94 -0.79 41.86 4.21
N THR A 95 -0.21 40.72 4.57
CA THR A 95 0.04 39.61 3.64
C THR A 95 -0.40 38.27 4.21
N ASP A 96 -1.04 37.45 3.38
CA ASP A 96 -1.35 36.07 3.74
C ASP A 96 -0.07 35.20 3.88
N THR A 97 -0.21 34.05 4.52
CA THR A 97 0.75 32.96 4.48
C THR A 97 0.88 32.43 3.05
N VAL A 98 2.11 32.14 2.61
CA VAL A 98 2.33 31.44 1.34
C VAL A 98 2.94 30.06 1.56
N CYS A 99 2.20 29.04 1.14
CA CYS A 99 2.57 27.63 1.31
C CYS A 99 3.40 27.08 0.14
N HIS A 100 4.42 26.29 0.45
CA HIS A 100 5.24 25.53 -0.52
C HIS A 100 5.13 24.04 -0.24
N VAL A 101 5.52 23.23 -1.22
CA VAL A 101 5.54 21.76 -1.08
C VAL A 101 6.79 21.26 -0.35
N LEU A 102 6.61 20.31 0.55
CA LEU A 102 7.70 19.60 1.22
C LEU A 102 8.44 18.68 0.25
N HIS A 103 9.68 18.31 0.60
CA HIS A 103 10.46 17.35 -0.18
C HIS A 103 9.71 16.02 -0.34
N GLY A 104 9.68 15.51 -1.57
CA GLY A 104 8.96 14.28 -1.91
C GLY A 104 7.47 14.51 -2.20
N TYR A 105 7.02 15.76 -2.34
CA TYR A 105 5.67 16.12 -2.76
C TYR A 105 5.70 17.03 -3.99
N LEU A 106 4.66 16.90 -4.81
CA LEU A 106 4.37 17.76 -5.95
C LEU A 106 3.10 18.57 -5.70
N CYS A 107 3.01 19.74 -6.31
CA CYS A 107 1.88 20.64 -6.22
C CYS A 107 0.79 20.27 -7.23
N LYS A 108 -0.43 20.07 -6.76
CA LYS A 108 -1.63 19.86 -7.60
C LYS A 108 -2.47 21.12 -7.72
N GLY A 109 -2.63 21.87 -6.63
CA GLY A 109 -3.41 23.10 -6.59
C GLY A 109 -2.53 24.33 -6.37
N LEU A 110 -2.70 25.38 -7.16
CA LEU A 110 -2.01 26.65 -6.96
C LEU A 110 -2.86 27.61 -6.14
N MET A 111 -2.20 28.45 -5.34
CA MET A 111 -2.76 29.69 -4.79
C MET A 111 -2.12 30.87 -5.52
N ASP A 112 -2.94 31.71 -6.16
CA ASP A 112 -2.57 33.00 -6.77
C ASP A 112 -1.14 33.05 -7.32
N HIS A 113 -0.85 32.06 -8.17
CA HIS A 113 0.38 31.83 -8.93
C HIS A 113 1.70 31.64 -8.15
N THR A 114 1.73 31.90 -6.84
CA THR A 114 2.95 31.87 -6.03
C THR A 114 2.96 30.80 -4.94
N GLY A 115 1.80 30.30 -4.51
CA GLY A 115 1.69 29.27 -3.47
C GLY A 115 1.14 27.94 -3.99
N CYS A 116 1.28 26.89 -3.18
CA CYS A 116 0.62 25.61 -3.38
C CYS A 116 -0.50 25.42 -2.35
N SER A 117 -1.74 25.21 -2.78
CA SER A 117 -2.89 24.91 -1.92
C SER A 117 -3.03 23.42 -1.63
N LEU A 118 -2.60 22.57 -2.55
CA LEU A 118 -2.75 21.12 -2.44
C LEU A 118 -1.49 20.42 -2.92
N ALA A 119 -0.85 19.67 -2.03
CA ALA A 119 0.30 18.85 -2.35
C ALA A 119 -0.08 17.36 -2.39
N GLN A 120 0.66 16.61 -3.20
CA GLN A 120 0.52 15.17 -3.33
C GLN A 120 1.91 14.56 -3.26
N LYS A 121 2.06 13.43 -2.56
CA LYS A 121 3.34 12.73 -2.49
C LYS A 121 3.76 12.25 -3.88
N HIS A 122 5.05 12.34 -4.18
CA HIS A 122 5.62 11.78 -5.39
C HIS A 122 5.29 10.29 -5.51
N THR A 123 5.06 9.86 -6.75
CA THR A 123 4.83 8.45 -7.08
C THR A 123 6.05 7.63 -6.66
N ARG A 124 5.80 6.57 -5.90
CA ARG A 124 6.80 5.54 -5.62
C ARG A 124 6.74 4.50 -6.73
N CYS A 125 7.87 4.25 -7.37
CA CYS A 125 7.96 3.19 -8.36
C CYS A 125 7.78 1.82 -7.70
N ALA A 126 7.18 0.89 -8.44
CA ALA A 126 6.93 -0.46 -7.96
C ALA A 126 8.19 -1.32 -8.05
N ALA A 127 8.19 -2.45 -7.35
CA ALA A 127 9.18 -3.51 -7.57
C ALA A 127 9.17 -3.92 -9.05
N GLY A 128 10.36 -4.10 -9.64
CA GLY A 128 10.51 -4.30 -11.09
C GLY A 128 10.66 -3.02 -11.91
N GLN A 129 10.63 -1.85 -11.28
CA GLN A 129 10.89 -0.58 -11.92
C GLN A 129 12.10 0.13 -11.28
N ARG A 130 12.63 1.13 -11.97
CA ARG A 130 13.55 2.12 -11.41
C ARG A 130 13.03 3.53 -11.64
N ILE A 131 13.57 4.46 -10.87
CA ILE A 131 13.39 5.88 -11.11
C ILE A 131 14.17 6.25 -12.37
N LYS A 132 13.44 6.73 -13.38
CA LYS A 132 14.01 7.31 -14.60
C LYS A 132 14.38 8.76 -14.38
N GLU A 133 13.40 9.52 -13.90
CA GLU A 133 13.54 10.95 -13.61
C GLU A 133 12.95 11.21 -12.22
N PRO A 134 13.71 11.79 -11.29
CA PRO A 134 13.19 12.14 -9.98
C PRO A 134 12.22 13.31 -10.09
N GLY A 135 11.15 13.29 -9.29
CA GLY A 135 10.26 14.45 -9.17
C GLY A 135 11.02 15.68 -8.67
N LYS A 136 10.74 16.85 -9.25
CA LYS A 136 11.40 18.10 -8.86
C LYS A 136 10.92 18.52 -7.47
N ASN A 137 11.85 18.83 -6.57
CA ASN A 137 11.57 19.08 -5.15
C ASN A 137 11.98 20.48 -4.67
N ASN A 138 12.54 21.31 -5.55
CA ASN A 138 13.18 22.59 -5.22
C ASN A 138 12.41 23.81 -5.77
N LEU A 139 11.25 23.61 -6.41
CA LEU A 139 10.45 24.70 -6.96
C LEU A 139 9.18 24.90 -6.13
N ARG A 140 8.94 26.16 -5.75
CA ARG A 140 7.76 26.70 -5.02
C ARG A 140 6.42 26.07 -5.44
N THR A 141 6.28 25.71 -6.71
CA THR A 141 5.09 25.12 -7.34
C THR A 141 5.43 23.91 -8.22
N SER A 142 6.44 23.12 -7.85
CA SER A 142 6.85 21.95 -8.64
C SER A 142 5.66 21.03 -8.91
N ARG A 143 5.34 20.79 -10.18
CA ARG A 143 4.27 19.87 -10.60
C ARG A 143 4.81 18.56 -11.20
N THR A 144 6.12 18.40 -11.21
CA THR A 144 6.78 17.27 -11.87
C THR A 144 6.89 16.10 -10.91
N ASP A 145 6.17 15.02 -11.22
CA ASP A 145 6.25 13.77 -10.47
C ASP A 145 7.48 12.94 -10.84
N THR A 146 7.75 11.91 -10.05
CA THR A 146 8.73 10.87 -10.35
C THR A 146 8.26 10.02 -11.52
N VAL A 147 9.14 9.82 -12.50
CA VAL A 147 8.89 8.95 -13.66
C VAL A 147 9.55 7.59 -13.42
N CYS A 148 8.75 6.53 -13.54
CA CYS A 148 9.19 5.16 -13.34
C CYS A 148 9.34 4.43 -14.68
N GLU A 149 10.34 3.58 -14.78
CA GLU A 149 10.54 2.71 -15.94
C GLU A 149 10.86 1.27 -15.53
N PRO A 150 10.43 0.25 -16.28
CA PRO A 150 10.76 -1.15 -15.99
C PRO A 150 12.27 -1.41 -16.01
N CYS A 151 12.73 -2.37 -15.20
CA CYS A 151 14.10 -2.84 -15.29
C CYS A 151 14.36 -3.56 -16.63
N PRO A 152 15.55 -3.37 -17.23
CA PRO A 152 15.96 -4.14 -18.41
C PRO A 152 16.16 -5.61 -18.07
N SER A 153 16.11 -6.47 -19.08
CA SER A 153 16.37 -7.91 -18.92
C SER A 153 17.73 -8.17 -18.29
N GLY A 154 17.79 -9.09 -17.32
CA GLY A 154 19.01 -9.37 -16.56
C GLY A 154 19.19 -8.49 -15.32
N TYR A 155 18.22 -7.62 -15.02
CA TYR A 155 18.23 -6.77 -13.82
C TYR A 155 16.92 -6.89 -13.05
N PHE A 156 16.97 -6.55 -11.76
CA PHE A 156 15.83 -6.50 -10.87
C PHE A 156 15.84 -5.25 -9.97
N SER A 157 14.67 -4.88 -9.42
CA SER A 157 14.58 -3.90 -8.35
C SER A 157 13.51 -4.32 -7.35
N GLN A 158 13.90 -4.49 -6.08
CA GLN A 158 12.95 -4.84 -5.02
C GLN A 158 12.17 -3.61 -4.53
N ASP A 159 12.84 -2.46 -4.42
CA ASP A 159 12.27 -1.25 -3.80
C ASP A 159 11.79 -0.20 -4.83
N GLY A 160 12.00 -0.45 -6.12
CA GLY A 160 11.59 0.46 -7.19
C GLY A 160 12.55 1.65 -7.44
N VAL A 161 13.70 1.68 -6.77
CA VAL A 161 14.62 2.83 -6.83
C VAL A 161 15.58 2.69 -7.99
N ASN A 162 16.45 1.68 -7.93
CA ASN A 162 17.46 1.38 -8.95
C ASN A 162 17.36 -0.09 -9.34
N CYS A 163 17.73 -0.40 -10.58
CA CYS A 163 17.86 -1.78 -11.03
C CYS A 163 19.28 -2.29 -10.74
N THR A 164 19.37 -3.45 -10.11
CA THR A 164 20.59 -4.21 -9.85
C THR A 164 20.64 -5.42 -10.77
N ASP A 165 21.84 -5.82 -11.20
CA ASP A 165 22.03 -7.00 -12.03
C ASP A 165 21.60 -8.28 -11.29
N TRP A 166 21.14 -9.27 -12.05
CA TRP A 166 20.87 -10.60 -11.50
C TRP A 166 22.15 -11.29 -11.08
N ASN A 167 22.07 -11.99 -9.95
CA ASN A 167 23.14 -12.83 -9.48
C ASN A 167 23.44 -13.96 -10.49
N VAL A 168 24.73 -14.22 -10.70
CA VAL A 168 25.23 -15.26 -11.60
C VAL A 168 25.66 -16.47 -10.79
N CYS A 169 25.01 -17.61 -11.01
CA CYS A 169 25.35 -18.84 -10.31
C CYS A 169 26.69 -19.41 -10.81
N SER A 170 27.43 -20.02 -9.89
CA SER A 170 28.67 -20.74 -10.24
C SER A 170 28.36 -21.99 -11.08
N GLU A 171 29.34 -22.52 -11.82
CA GLU A 171 29.16 -23.73 -12.66
C GLU A 171 28.64 -24.96 -11.88
N THR A 172 28.87 -25.01 -10.57
CA THR A 172 28.43 -26.10 -9.69
C THR A 172 27.05 -25.90 -9.08
N GLU A 173 26.44 -24.73 -9.30
CA GLU A 173 25.16 -24.32 -8.72
C GLU A 173 24.05 -24.32 -9.77
N VAL A 174 22.82 -24.52 -9.30
CA VAL A 174 21.62 -24.47 -10.13
C VAL A 174 20.72 -23.33 -9.68
N HIS A 175 19.95 -22.78 -10.61
CA HIS A 175 18.95 -21.77 -10.30
C HIS A 175 17.81 -22.41 -9.49
N VAL A 176 17.80 -22.20 -8.18
CA VAL A 176 16.73 -22.63 -7.28
C VAL A 176 15.49 -21.76 -7.48
N LYS A 177 15.70 -20.46 -7.71
CA LYS A 177 14.66 -19.50 -8.08
C LYS A 177 15.10 -18.73 -9.32
N LYS A 178 14.21 -18.65 -10.31
CA LYS A 178 14.44 -17.82 -11.51
C LYS A 178 14.38 -16.34 -11.13
N GLY A 179 15.28 -15.56 -11.71
CA GLY A 179 15.24 -14.10 -11.63
C GLY A 179 13.99 -13.55 -12.30
N SER A 180 13.52 -12.42 -11.80
CA SER A 180 12.42 -11.64 -12.36
C SER A 180 12.80 -10.16 -12.30
N LEU A 181 11.94 -9.29 -12.83
CA LEU A 181 12.16 -7.85 -12.68
C LEU A 181 12.12 -7.42 -11.21
N SER A 182 11.37 -8.10 -10.34
CA SER A 182 11.19 -7.72 -8.94
C SER A 182 12.03 -8.52 -7.95
N SER A 183 12.70 -9.59 -8.38
CA SER A 183 13.48 -10.44 -7.48
C SER A 183 14.68 -11.06 -8.16
N ASP A 184 15.76 -11.21 -7.40
CA ASP A 184 17.00 -11.79 -7.86
C ASP A 184 16.91 -13.30 -8.15
N VAL A 185 17.89 -13.79 -8.91
CA VAL A 185 18.19 -15.22 -9.05
C VAL A 185 18.71 -15.75 -7.72
N VAL A 186 18.18 -16.89 -7.28
CA VAL A 186 18.70 -17.59 -6.10
C VAL A 186 19.39 -18.86 -6.55
N CYS A 187 20.68 -18.94 -6.27
CA CYS A 187 21.53 -20.09 -6.55
C CYS A 187 21.48 -21.08 -5.39
N GLY A 188 21.67 -22.35 -5.69
CA GLY A 188 21.84 -23.38 -4.68
C GLY A 188 22.49 -24.62 -5.25
N THR A 189 23.02 -25.45 -4.37
CA THR A 189 23.66 -26.70 -4.78
C THR A 189 22.61 -27.71 -5.23
N SER A 190 22.89 -28.38 -6.34
CA SER A 190 22.06 -29.51 -6.77
C SER A 190 22.19 -30.63 -5.74
N SER A 191 21.15 -30.84 -4.94
CA SER A 191 21.15 -31.88 -3.91
C SER A 191 21.22 -33.27 -4.57
N ARG A 192 22.43 -33.85 -4.58
CA ARG A 192 22.71 -35.21 -5.02
C ARG A 192 21.98 -36.28 -4.20
N HIS A 193 21.27 -35.92 -3.12
CA HIS A 193 20.47 -36.86 -2.32
C HIS A 193 19.48 -37.66 -3.16
N ARG A 194 18.91 -37.05 -4.21
CA ARG A 194 17.97 -37.75 -5.10
C ARG A 194 18.62 -38.88 -5.90
N TYR A 195 19.93 -38.82 -6.14
CA TYR A 195 20.73 -39.88 -6.78
C TYR A 195 21.22 -40.95 -5.80
N TYR A 196 21.27 -40.67 -4.50
CA TYR A 196 21.69 -41.64 -3.47
C TYR A 196 20.53 -42.51 -2.97
N CYS A 197 19.31 -41.97 -2.92
CA CYS A 197 18.14 -42.74 -2.48
C CYS A 197 17.76 -43.88 -3.45
N ILE A 198 17.96 -43.69 -4.76
CA ILE A 198 17.60 -44.69 -5.78
C ILE A 198 18.40 -46.01 -5.64
N PRO A 199 19.76 -46.00 -5.58
CA PRO A 199 20.52 -47.24 -5.41
C PRO A 199 20.30 -47.88 -4.03
N VAL A 200 20.09 -47.10 -2.97
CA VAL A 200 19.82 -47.63 -1.62
C VAL A 200 18.50 -48.40 -1.59
N ILE A 201 17.44 -47.85 -2.21
CA ILE A 201 16.15 -48.54 -2.32
C ILE A 201 16.27 -49.81 -3.17
N LEU A 202 17.00 -49.75 -4.29
CA LEU A 202 17.22 -50.92 -5.15
C LEU A 202 18.02 -52.04 -4.43
N ILE A 203 19.05 -51.68 -3.67
CA ILE A 203 19.82 -52.66 -2.88
C ILE A 203 18.93 -53.27 -1.80
N PHE A 204 18.14 -52.45 -1.09
CA PHE A 204 17.24 -52.93 -0.06
C PHE A 204 16.19 -53.91 -0.61
N THR A 205 15.57 -53.60 -1.76
CA THR A 205 14.59 -54.51 -2.39
C THR A 205 15.23 -55.82 -2.85
N ILE A 206 16.43 -55.78 -3.44
CA ILE A 206 17.17 -56.99 -3.82
C ILE A 206 17.50 -57.84 -2.59
N CYS A 207 17.97 -57.23 -1.50
CA CYS A 207 18.26 -57.94 -0.25
C CYS A 207 17.02 -58.63 0.32
N VAL A 208 15.86 -57.97 0.35
CA VAL A 208 14.60 -58.57 0.82
C VAL A 208 14.19 -59.75 -0.04
N LEU A 209 14.33 -59.65 -1.37
CA LEU A 209 14.01 -60.75 -2.29
C LEU A 209 14.96 -61.95 -2.13
N LEU A 210 16.26 -61.70 -1.94
CA LEU A 210 17.25 -62.77 -1.71
C LEU A 210 17.02 -63.45 -0.37
N ILE A 211 16.77 -62.69 0.69
CA ILE A 211 16.48 -63.24 2.02
C ILE A 211 15.15 -64.01 1.96
N GLY A 212 14.06 -63.43 1.42
CA GLY A 212 12.80 -64.14 1.22
C GLY A 212 12.94 -65.42 0.37
N GLY A 213 13.78 -65.39 -0.66
CA GLY A 213 14.13 -66.56 -1.49
C GLY A 213 14.91 -67.65 -0.72
N LEU A 214 15.82 -67.26 0.18
CA LEU A 214 16.57 -68.21 1.02
C LEU A 214 15.69 -68.81 2.11
N TRP A 215 14.81 -68.01 2.72
CA TRP A 215 13.85 -68.46 3.72
C TRP A 215 12.80 -69.40 3.11
N THR A 216 12.31 -69.11 1.92
CA THR A 216 11.42 -70.03 1.19
C THR A 216 12.13 -71.33 0.82
N ARG A 217 13.39 -71.29 0.40
CA ARG A 217 14.21 -72.49 0.16
C ARG A 217 14.45 -73.34 1.41
N GLU A 218 14.80 -72.71 2.53
CA GLU A 218 14.99 -73.39 3.82
C GLU A 218 13.65 -73.94 4.34
N CYS A 219 12.54 -73.23 4.15
CA CYS A 219 11.20 -73.68 4.53
C CYS A 219 10.74 -74.88 3.67
N ILE A 220 10.98 -74.84 2.35
CA ILE A 220 10.72 -75.96 1.44
C ILE A 220 11.59 -77.18 1.80
N SER A 221 12.88 -76.96 2.11
CA SER A 221 13.79 -78.04 2.57
C SER A 221 13.32 -78.67 3.88
N ARG A 222 12.82 -77.88 4.83
CA ARG A 222 12.24 -78.36 6.08
C ARG A 222 10.92 -79.09 5.88
N CYS A 223 10.07 -78.65 4.95
CA CYS A 223 8.86 -79.36 4.57
C CYS A 223 9.15 -80.71 3.92
N GLN A 224 10.13 -80.80 3.01
CA GLN A 224 10.54 -82.07 2.39
C GLN A 224 11.07 -83.07 3.44
N LYS A 225 11.92 -82.62 4.38
CA LYS A 225 12.40 -83.46 5.50
C LYS A 225 11.29 -83.85 6.49
N GLY A 226 10.24 -83.04 6.63
CA GLY A 226 9.06 -83.36 7.43
C GLY A 226 8.19 -84.46 6.80
N GLN A 227 8.16 -84.53 5.47
CA GLN A 227 7.40 -85.53 4.72
C GLN A 227 8.06 -86.92 4.76
N GLU A 228 9.39 -86.99 4.76
CA GLU A 228 10.14 -88.25 5.00
C GLU A 228 9.93 -88.81 6.42
N ARG A 229 9.83 -87.96 7.46
CA ARG A 229 9.59 -88.43 8.84
C ARG A 229 8.17 -88.94 9.08
N ARG A 230 7.15 -88.45 8.36
CA ARG A 230 5.78 -88.99 8.47
C ARG A 230 5.60 -90.34 7.78
N ALA A 231 6.37 -90.64 6.73
CA ALA A 231 6.34 -91.95 6.07
C ALA A 231 6.92 -93.10 6.94
N ILE A 232 7.68 -92.79 7.99
CA ILE A 232 8.32 -93.79 8.88
C ILE A 232 7.46 -94.13 10.11
N VAL A 233 6.46 -93.30 10.46
CA VAL A 233 5.69 -93.44 11.72
C VAL A 233 4.37 -94.22 11.56
N GLU A 234 3.90 -94.50 10.35
CA GLU A 234 2.71 -95.37 10.15
C GLU A 234 2.98 -96.89 10.30
N GLY A 235 4.21 -97.28 10.66
CA GLY A 235 4.65 -98.67 10.77
C GLY A 235 4.98 -99.14 12.18
N GLY A 236 4.16 -98.90 13.21
CA GLY A 236 4.36 -99.62 14.48
C GLY A 236 3.68 -99.13 15.74
N ALA A 237 2.68 -99.93 16.14
CA ALA A 237 2.33 -100.35 17.51
C ALA A 237 1.41 -99.48 18.39
N MET A 238 0.32 -100.14 18.77
CA MET A 238 -0.66 -99.79 19.82
C MET A 238 -0.24 -100.42 21.16
N ARG A 239 -0.24 -99.65 22.26
CA ARG A 239 -0.96 -99.94 23.52
C ARG A 239 -0.72 -98.91 24.65
N THR A 240 -1.86 -98.45 25.20
CA THR A 240 -2.24 -98.15 26.61
C THR A 240 -1.67 -96.95 27.39
N MET A 241 -2.62 -96.12 27.88
CA MET A 241 -2.54 -95.04 28.90
C MET A 241 -2.46 -95.58 30.37
N PRO A 242 -2.29 -94.75 31.44
CA PRO A 242 -3.24 -93.74 32.01
C PRO A 242 -2.56 -92.37 32.29
N GLN A 243 -3.17 -91.17 32.35
CA GLN A 243 -4.33 -90.55 33.05
C GLN A 243 -4.01 -89.88 34.41
N ASP A 244 -4.67 -88.74 34.64
CA ASP A 244 -4.64 -87.70 35.72
C ASP A 244 -3.58 -86.58 35.58
N ASP A 245 -3.90 -85.28 35.73
CA ASP A 245 -5.14 -84.59 36.14
C ASP A 245 -5.09 -83.11 35.66
N GLY A 246 -6.22 -82.56 35.24
CA GLY A 246 -6.43 -81.09 35.12
C GLY A 246 -6.80 -80.48 36.50
N PRO A 247 -7.26 -79.21 36.64
CA PRO A 247 -7.99 -78.37 35.67
C PRO A 247 -7.70 -76.84 35.86
N PRO A 248 -8.59 -75.87 35.52
CA PRO A 248 -9.47 -75.71 34.36
C PRO A 248 -9.30 -74.37 33.59
N LEU A 249 -9.97 -74.39 32.44
CA LEU A 249 -10.43 -73.31 31.56
C LEU A 249 -10.91 -71.98 32.21
N ARG A 250 -10.73 -70.90 31.44
CA ARG A 250 -11.88 -70.09 31.01
C ARG A 250 -11.72 -69.63 29.56
N ASN A 251 -12.85 -69.65 28.88
CA ASN A 251 -13.04 -69.71 27.44
C ASN A 251 -13.64 -68.38 26.93
N GLN A 252 -13.64 -68.22 25.60
CA GLN A 252 -14.52 -67.33 24.79
C GLN A 252 -14.17 -65.82 24.73
N VAL A 253 -14.37 -65.05 23.64
CA VAL A 253 -14.96 -65.24 22.29
C VAL A 253 -14.67 -63.95 21.47
N VAL A 254 -14.34 -64.12 20.18
CA VAL A 254 -14.79 -63.37 18.97
C VAL A 254 -14.72 -61.82 18.93
N SER A 255 -14.05 -61.30 17.88
CA SER A 255 -14.61 -60.51 16.76
C SER A 255 -13.74 -59.34 16.30
N LEU A 256 -13.68 -59.19 14.98
CA LEU A 256 -13.10 -58.06 14.25
C LEU A 256 -13.80 -56.73 14.57
N HIS A 257 -13.03 -55.62 14.56
CA HIS A 257 -13.46 -54.44 13.81
C HIS A 257 -12.28 -53.56 13.36
N LEU A 258 -12.35 -53.16 12.08
CA LEU A 258 -11.65 -52.02 11.47
C LEU A 258 -11.85 -50.77 12.32
N HIS A 259 -10.86 -49.87 12.36
CA HIS A 259 -11.09 -48.45 12.09
C HIS A 259 -9.78 -47.74 11.72
N THR A 260 -9.87 -47.01 10.62
CA THR A 260 -9.03 -45.90 10.17
C THR A 260 -8.82 -44.84 11.26
N LEU A 261 -7.69 -44.12 11.24
CA LEU A 261 -7.64 -42.64 11.16
C LEU A 261 -6.21 -42.08 11.24
N SER A 262 -6.00 -41.07 10.39
CA SER A 262 -5.04 -39.95 10.39
C SER A 262 -3.55 -40.23 10.52
#